data_AF-D2RI84-F1
#
_entry.id   AF-D2RI84-F1
#
_cell.length_a   1.000
_cell.length_b   1.000
_cell.length_c   1.000
_cell.angle_alpha   90.00
_cell.angle_beta   90.00
_cell.angle_gamma   90.00
#
_symmetry.space_group_name_H-M   'P 1'
#
loop_
_entity.id
_entity.type
_entity.pdbx_description
1 polymer ?
#
loop_
_entity_poly.entity_id
_entity_poly.type
_entity_poly.pdbx_seq_one_letter_code
_entity_poly.pdbx_strand_id
1 'polypeptide(L)' 'MVGIRTKWDKVQLSVTIYPEHARIIEKILRKEYSKPIAHKNASEVIRKAIEYYADYLGVRLNDN' A
#
# COMPACT_ATOMS: atom_id res chain seq x y z
N MET A 1 -13.94 -11.43 -3.83
CA MET A 1 -12.84 -10.64 -4.41
C MET A 1 -12.78 -9.31 -3.69
N VAL A 2 -11.62 -8.92 -3.15
CA VAL A 2 -11.44 -7.61 -2.50
C VAL A 2 -11.03 -6.63 -3.59
N GLY A 3 -11.98 -5.87 -4.15
CA GLY A 3 -11.74 -4.89 -5.22
C GLY A 3 -12.32 -5.26 -6.59
N ILE A 4 -12.05 -4.42 -7.59
CA ILE A 4 -12.57 -4.52 -8.96
C ILE A 4 -11.38 -4.76 -9.91
N ARG A 5 -11.46 -5.79 -10.76
CA ARG A 5 -10.44 -6.04 -11.79
C ARG A 5 -10.50 -4.92 -12.84
N THR A 6 -9.36 -4.31 -13.12
CA THR A 6 -9.23 -3.25 -14.12
C THR A 6 -8.58 -3.78 -15.40
N LYS A 7 -8.55 -2.94 -16.44
CA LYS A 7 -7.70 -3.21 -17.62
C LYS A 7 -6.25 -3.35 -17.13
N TRP A 8 -5.46 -4.20 -17.79
CA TRP A 8 -4.05 -4.50 -17.42
C TRP A 8 -3.85 -5.49 -16.26
N ASP A 9 -4.83 -6.34 -15.98
CA ASP A 9 -4.74 -7.41 -14.97
C ASP A 9 -4.41 -6.93 -13.55
N LYS A 10 -4.83 -5.70 -13.22
CA LYS A 10 -4.69 -5.13 -11.89
C LYS A 10 -6.03 -5.20 -11.15
N VAL A 11 -5.97 -5.18 -9.82
CA VAL A 11 -7.14 -5.04 -8.96
C VAL A 11 -7.12 -3.64 -8.34
N GLN A 12 -8.17 -2.87 -8.59
CA GLN A 12 -8.38 -1.60 -7.92
C GLN A 12 -9.11 -1.82 -6.59
N LEU A 13 -8.51 -1.30 -5.52
CA LEU A 13 -9.08 -1.30 -4.19
C LEU A 13 -9.67 0.08 -3.89
N SER A 14 -10.89 0.11 -3.34
CA SER A 14 -11.49 1.31 -2.75
C SER A 14 -11.64 1.06 -1.26
N VAL A 15 -10.98 1.86 -0.44
CA VAL A 15 -10.96 1.69 1.02
C VAL A 15 -11.20 3.03 1.71
N THR A 16 -11.94 3.00 2.81
CA THR A 16 -12.09 4.14 3.71
C THR A 16 -11.09 4.01 4.84
N ILE A 17 -10.29 5.04 5.06
CA ILE A 17 -9.30 5.10 6.13
C ILE A 17 -9.55 6.34 7.00
N TYR A 18 -9.06 6.33 8.23
CA TYR A 18 -9.14 7.53 9.06
C TYR A 18 -8.26 8.67 8.53
N PRO A 19 -8.62 9.94 8.79
CA PRO A 19 -7.88 11.11 8.28
C PRO A 19 -6.39 11.13 8.66
N GLU A 20 -6.03 10.66 9.85
CA GLU A 20 -4.64 10.59 10.31
C GLU A 20 -3.79 9.64 9.44
N HIS A 21 -4.37 8.56 8.93
CA HIS A 21 -3.67 7.63 8.04
C HIS A 21 -3.46 8.27 6.66
N ALA A 22 -4.44 9.02 6.16
CA ALA A 22 -4.28 9.80 4.93
C ALA A 22 -3.13 10.81 5.05
N ARG A 23 -3.05 11.53 6.19
CA ARG A 23 -1.93 12.46 6.47
C ARG A 23 -0.57 11.76 6.52
N ILE A 24 -0.51 10.54 7.06
CA ILE A 24 0.74 9.76 7.05
C ILE A 24 1.18 9.47 5.61
N ILE A 25 0.26 9.06 4.73
CA ILE A 25 0.56 8.81 3.31
C ILE A 25 1.04 10.10 2.65
N GLU A 26 0.42 11.24 2.91
CA GLU A 26 0.85 12.53 2.37
C GLU A 26 2.28 12.90 2.80
N LYS A 27 2.62 12.74 4.09
CA LYS A 27 3.98 12.97 4.59
C LYS A 27 5.00 12.08 3.90
N ILE A 28 4.65 10.83 3.64
CA ILE A 28 5.51 9.90 2.89
C ILE A 28 5.71 10.41 1.45
N LEU A 29 4.65 10.83 0.76
CA LEU A 29 4.77 11.33 -0.61
C LEU A 29 5.57 12.65 -0.70
N ARG A 30 5.50 13.48 0.35
CA ARG A 30 6.30 14.69 0.50
C ARG A 30 7.75 14.43 0.94
N LYS A 31 8.13 13.18 1.17
CA LYS A 31 9.45 12.77 1.65
C LYS A 31 9.81 13.37 3.01
N GLU A 32 8.80 13.59 3.86
CA GLU A 32 8.97 14.11 5.23
C GLU A 32 9.43 12.99 6.19
N TYR A 33 10.55 12.33 5.88
CA TYR A 33 11.18 11.28 6.69
C TYR A 33 12.69 11.18 6.44
N SER A 34 13.41 10.47 7.30
CA SER A 34 14.87 10.42 7.31
C SER A 34 15.52 9.40 6.36
N LYS A 35 14.75 8.40 5.89
CA LYS A 35 15.26 7.33 5.02
C LYS A 35 15.46 7.81 3.56
N PRO A 36 16.47 7.31 2.82
CA PRO A 36 16.77 7.73 1.43
C PRO A 36 15.90 7.02 0.38
N ILE A 37 14.67 6.63 0.72
CA ILE A 37 13.75 5.95 -0.19
C ILE A 37 12.75 7.00 -0.68
N ALA A 38 12.26 6.92 -1.90
CA ALA A 38 11.17 7.77 -2.37
C ALA A 38 10.08 6.91 -2.99
N HIS A 39 8.83 7.12 -2.56
CA HIS A 39 7.68 6.48 -3.16
C HIS A 39 7.11 7.36 -4.27
N LYS A 40 6.73 6.75 -5.40
CA LYS A 40 6.25 7.49 -6.57
C LYS A 40 4.79 7.94 -6.42
N ASN A 41 3.96 7.14 -5.74
CA ASN A 41 2.54 7.40 -5.56
C ASN A 41 1.98 6.64 -4.35
N ALA A 42 0.74 6.97 -3.96
CA ALA A 42 0.05 6.33 -2.85
C ALA A 42 -0.09 4.81 -3.03
N SER A 43 -0.35 4.34 -4.26
CA SER A 43 -0.47 2.90 -4.54
C SER A 43 0.80 2.12 -4.21
N GLU A 44 1.98 2.72 -4.42
CA GLU A 44 3.25 2.11 -4.03
C GLU A 44 3.44 2.04 -2.52
N VAL A 45 3.06 3.11 -1.80
CA VAL A 45 3.08 3.15 -0.33
C VAL A 45 2.17 2.05 0.24
N ILE A 46 0.93 1.97 -0.25
CA ILE A 46 -0.06 0.98 0.20
C ILE A 46 0.41 -0.44 -0.14
N ARG A 47 0.95 -0.67 -1.34
CA ARG A 47 1.51 -1.98 -1.72
C ARG A 47 2.61 -2.41 -0.75
N LYS A 48 3.54 -1.52 -0.41
CA LYS A 48 4.63 -1.82 0.54
C LYS A 48 4.12 -2.08 1.95
N ALA A 49 3.09 -1.36 2.39
CA ALA A 49 2.44 -1.61 3.67
C ALA A 49 1.77 -3.00 3.71
N ILE A 50 1.08 -3.39 2.63
CA ILE A 50 0.48 -4.73 2.49
C ILE A 50 1.56 -5.81 2.51
N GLU A 51 2.62 -5.66 1.72
CA GLU A 51 3.75 -6.61 1.69
C GLU A 51 4.38 -6.80 3.07
N TYR A 52 4.66 -5.69 3.77
CA TYR A 52 5.23 -5.72 5.11
C TYR A 52 4.30 -6.41 6.12
N TYR A 53 3.01 -6.10 6.07
CA TYR A 53 2.04 -6.68 7.00
C TYR A 53 1.76 -8.16 6.71
N ALA A 54 1.75 -8.57 5.42
CA ALA A 54 1.65 -9.97 5.03
C ALA A 54 2.84 -10.78 5.53
N ASP A 55 4.06 -10.25 5.38
CA ASP A 55 5.28 -10.87 5.91
C ASP A 55 5.22 -11.01 7.44
N TYR A 56 4.81 -9.96 8.14
CA TYR A 56 4.58 -9.98 9.59
C TYR A 56 3.57 -11.06 10.01
N LEU A 57 2.50 -11.26 9.24
CA LEU A 57 1.49 -12.29 9.49
C LEU A 57 1.87 -13.69 8.98
N GLY A 58 2.98 -13.83 8.26
CA GLY A 58 3.38 -15.08 7.63
C GLY A 58 2.49 -15.51 6.45
N VAL A 59 1.72 -14.59 5.85
CA VAL A 59 0.81 -14.88 4.73
C VAL A 59 1.59 -14.85 3.42
N ARG A 60 1.61 -15.96 2.69
CA ARG A 60 2.25 -16.06 1.36
C ARG A 60 1.19 -16.24 0.28
N LEU A 61 1.47 -15.70 -0.91
CA LEU A 61 0.59 -15.92 -2.07
C LEU A 61 0.59 -17.37 -2.56
N ASN A 62 1.64 -18.13 -2.21
CA ASN A 62 1.82 -19.53 -2.56
C ASN A 62 1.87 -20.37 -1.28
N ASP A 63 0.73 -20.52 -0.61
CA ASP A 63 0.53 -21.64 0.29
C ASP A 63 0.00 -22.80 -0.56
N ASN A 64 0.90 -23.70 -0.95
CA ASN A 64 0.52 -25.03 -1.44
C ASN A 64 0.11 -25.89 -0.25
#